data_AF-A0A0F9CC66-F1
#
_entry.id   AF-A0A0F9CC66-F1
#
_cell.length_a   1.000
_cell.length_b   1.000
_cell.length_c   1.000
_cell.angle_alpha   90.00
_cell.angle_beta   90.00
_cell.angle_gamma   90.00
#
_symmetry.space_group_name_H-M   'P 1'
#
loop_
_entity.id
_entity.type
_entity.pdbx_description
1 polymer ?
#
loop_
_entity_poly.entity_id
_entity_poly.type
_entity_poly.pdbx_seq_one_letter_code
_entity_poly.pdbx_strand_id
1 'polypeptide(L)' 'MVTYGIIIICIGVWLISDAIYSLTLYWNAPSYEGSKRQTFRRDHWVRYKRGLLSIVLIVIGVLLIKGIEL' A
#
# COMPACT_ATOMS: atom_id res chain seq x y z
N MET A 1 -15.16 -5.18 -18.36
CA MET A 1 -14.56 -4.07 -17.59
C MET A 1 -14.82 -4.18 -16.10
N VAL A 2 -16.09 -4.33 -15.67
CA VAL A 2 -16.47 -4.41 -14.24
C VAL A 2 -15.71 -5.49 -13.45
N THR A 3 -15.68 -6.74 -13.92
CA THR A 3 -14.98 -7.83 -13.22
C THR A 3 -13.48 -7.55 -13.02
N TYR A 4 -12.80 -7.02 -14.04
CA TYR A 4 -11.39 -6.64 -13.95
C TYR A 4 -11.18 -5.48 -12.97
N GLY A 5 -12.07 -4.49 -12.97
CA GLY A 5 -12.04 -3.39 -12.00
C GLY A 5 -12.19 -3.88 -10.55
N ILE A 6 -13.11 -4.83 -10.29
CA ILE A 6 -13.27 -5.45 -8.96
C ILE A 6 -11.99 -6.17 -8.53
N ILE A 7 -11.39 -6.98 -9.41
CA ILE A 7 -10.14 -7.70 -9.10
C ILE A 7 -9.01 -6.72 -8.74
N ILE A 8 -8.86 -5.65 -9.52
CA ILE A 8 -7.83 -4.64 -9.28
C ILE A 8 -8.06 -3.91 -7.94
N ILE A 9 -9.32 -3.57 -7.61
CA ILE A 9 -9.66 -2.99 -6.31
C ILE A 9 -9.30 -3.95 -5.17
N CYS A 10 -9.63 -5.24 -5.29
CA CYS A 10 -9.29 -6.23 -4.28
C CYS A 10 -7.77 -6.33 -4.04
N ILE A 11 -6.97 -6.31 -5.12
CA ILE A 11 -5.50 -6.28 -5.01
C ILE A 11 -5.04 -5.00 -4.32
N GLY A 12 -5.59 -3.84 -4.68
CA GLY A 12 -5.30 -2.57 -4.04
C GLY A 12 -5.63 -2.57 -2.54
N VAL A 13 -6.81 -3.07 -2.16
CA VAL A 13 -7.23 -3.18 -0.75
C VAL A 13 -6.35 -4.15 0.04
N TRP A 14 -5.89 -5.23 -0.58
CA TRP A 14 -4.94 -6.13 0.07
C TRP A 14 -3.56 -5.48 0.30
N LEU A 15 -3.06 -4.73 -0.68
CA LEU A 15 -1.79 -4.04 -0.55
C LEU A 15 -1.85 -2.86 0.44
N ILE A 16 -2.98 -2.14 0.49
CA ILE A 16 -3.15 -1.03 1.44
C ILE A 16 -3.25 -1.54 2.88
N SER A 17 -3.88 -2.70 3.10
CA SER A 17 -3.96 -3.29 4.44
C SER A 17 -2.59 -3.73 4.96
N ASP A 18 -1.74 -4.32 4.10
CA ASP A 18 -0.35 -4.66 4.44
C ASP A 18 0.49 -3.41 4.77
N ALA A 19 0.28 -2.32 4.02
CA ALA A 19 0.94 -1.05 4.27
C ALA A 19 0.49 -0.41 5.60
N ILE A 20 -0.81 -0.40 5.89
CA ILE A 20 -1.37 0.10 7.16
C ILE A 20 -0.87 -0.74 8.33
N TYR A 21 -0.92 -2.07 8.22
CA TYR A 21 -0.44 -2.99 9.26
C TYR A 21 1.05 -2.79 9.54
N SER A 22 1.86 -2.62 8.49
CA SER A 22 3.29 -2.32 8.66
C SER A 22 3.51 -0.95 9.30
N LEU A 23 2.72 0.05 8.92
CA LEU A 23 2.79 1.36 9.55
C LEU A 23 2.49 1.26 11.04
N THR A 24 1.37 0.66 11.43
CA THR A 24 0.99 0.55 12.84
C THR A 24 1.99 -0.25 13.66
N LEU A 25 2.53 -1.35 13.13
CA LEU A 25 3.47 -2.19 13.86
C LEU A 25 4.81 -1.50 14.11
N TYR A 26 5.31 -0.74 13.12
CA TYR A 26 6.67 -0.24 13.14
C TYR A 26 6.79 1.28 13.32
N TRP A 27 5.67 2.01 13.41
CA TRP A 27 5.67 3.45 13.68
C TRP A 27 6.35 3.80 15.01
N ASN A 28 6.11 2.97 16.04
CA ASN A 28 6.66 3.15 17.39
C ASN A 28 7.63 2.02 17.78
N ALA A 29 7.98 1.12 16.86
CA ALA A 29 8.89 0.02 17.19
C ALA A 29 10.30 0.58 17.43
N PRO A 30 10.96 0.24 18.56
CA PRO A 30 12.34 0.61 18.80
C PRO A 30 13.23 -0.07 17.75
N SER A 31 14.25 0.64 17.26
CA SER A 31 15.28 0.03 16.40
C SER A 31 15.95 -1.12 17.17
N TYR A 32 16.01 -2.31 16.58
CA TYR A 32 16.79 -3.41 17.15
C TYR A 32 18.24 -2.90 17.30
N GLU A 33 18.86 -3.14 18.47
CA GLU A 33 20.20 -2.66 18.86
C GLU A 33 20.38 -1.17 19.24
N GLY A 34 19.32 -0.35 19.32
CA GLY A 34 19.48 1.09 19.61
C GLY A 34 20.27 1.85 18.52
N SER A 35 20.44 1.21 17.38
CA SER A 35 21.19 1.67 16.23
C SER A 35 20.43 2.79 15.51
N LYS A 36 20.98 4.00 15.50
CA LYS A 36 20.46 5.14 14.70
C LYS A 36 20.43 4.87 13.19
N ARG A 37 20.96 3.73 12.70
CA ARG A 37 20.95 3.34 11.28
C ARG A 37 19.65 2.66 10.83
N GLN A 38 18.92 1.99 11.72
CA GLN A 38 17.64 1.34 11.41
C GLN A 38 16.50 2.31 11.73
N THR A 39 16.05 3.02 10.70
CA THR A 39 14.86 3.88 10.80
C THR A 39 13.74 3.25 10.01
N PHE A 40 12.49 3.34 10.51
CA PHE A 40 11.28 2.88 9.81
C PHE A 40 11.28 3.32 8.34
N ARG A 41 11.66 4.57 8.09
CA ARG A 41 11.77 5.14 6.74
C ARG A 41 12.71 4.37 5.82
N ARG A 42 13.81 3.82 6.33
CA ARG A 42 14.83 3.15 5.53
C ARG A 42 14.50 1.67 5.30
N ASP A 43 14.05 0.99 6.34
CA ASP A 43 13.73 -0.45 6.27
C ASP A 43 12.37 -0.74 5.63
N HIS A 44 11.43 0.21 5.69
CA HIS A 44 10.06 0.01 5.20
C HIS A 44 9.68 0.93 4.04
N TRP A 45 10.68 1.56 3.40
CA TRP A 45 10.47 2.40 2.21
C TRP A 45 9.73 1.68 1.08
N VAL A 46 10.07 0.41 0.84
CA VAL A 46 9.40 -0.42 -0.18
C VAL A 46 7.93 -0.67 0.18
N ARG A 47 7.61 -0.84 1.46
CA ARG A 47 6.23 -1.03 1.94
C ARG A 47 5.42 0.25 1.79
N TYR A 48 6.01 1.41 2.07
CA TYR A 48 5.38 2.70 1.80
C TYR A 48 5.07 2.90 0.30
N LYS A 49 6.04 2.60 -0.58
CA LYS A 49 5.83 2.65 -2.03
C LYS A 49 4.73 1.69 -2.51
N ARG A 50 4.65 0.48 -1.94
CA ARG A 50 3.54 -0.46 -2.18
C ARG A 50 2.20 0.12 -1.72
N GLY A 51 2.16 0.80 -0.58
CA GLY A 51 0.97 1.53 -0.12
C GLY A 51 0.54 2.63 -1.11
N LEU A 52 1.48 3.40 -1.65
CA LEU A 52 1.15 4.41 -2.67
C LEU A 52 0.60 3.77 -3.96
N LEU A 53 1.25 2.70 -4.44
CA LEU A 53 0.77 1.93 -5.60
C LEU A 53 -0.65 1.38 -5.37
N SER A 54 -0.95 0.94 -4.14
CA SER A 54 -2.26 0.41 -3.80
C SER A 54 -3.40 1.41 -4.00
N ILE A 55 -3.17 2.69 -3.68
CA ILE A 55 -4.13 3.77 -3.90
C ILE A 55 -4.38 3.94 -5.40
N VAL A 56 -3.31 3.95 -6.20
CA VAL A 56 -3.40 4.05 -7.66
C VAL A 56 -4.21 2.89 -8.24
N LEU A 57 -3.98 1.66 -7.78
CA LEU A 57 -4.76 0.49 -8.20
C LEU A 57 -6.24 0.64 -7.85
N ILE A 58 -6.57 1.09 -6.64
CA ILE A 58 -7.97 1.32 -6.24
C ILE A 58 -8.63 2.35 -7.18
N VAL A 59 -7.95 3.46 -7.48
CA VAL A 59 -8.48 4.50 -8.38
C VAL A 59 -8.70 3.94 -9.79
N ILE A 60 -7.71 3.24 -10.36
CA ILE A 60 -7.83 2.61 -11.69
C ILE A 60 -9.00 1.62 -11.71
N GLY A 61 -9.11 0.77 -10.69
CA GLY A 61 -10.20 -0.19 -10.60
C GLY A 61 -11.58 0.46 -10.53
N VAL A 62 -11.72 1.59 -9.82
CA VAL A 62 -12.96 2.39 -9.78
C VAL A 62 -13.28 2.98 -11.16
N LEU A 63 -12.28 3.53 -11.85
CA LEU A 63 -12.46 4.10 -13.20
C LEU A 63 -12.90 3.03 -14.21
N LEU A 64 -12.31 1.84 -14.14
CA LEU A 64 -12.68 0.68 -14.98
C LEU A 64 -14.11 0.19 -14.71
N ILE A 65 -14.58 0.23 -13.46
CA ILE A 65 -15.98 -0.10 -13.14
C ILE A 65 -16.92 0.97 -13.70
N LYS A 66 -16.55 2.24 -13.60
CA LYS A 66 -17.34 3.37 -14.13
C LYS A 66 -17.31 3.49 -15.66
N GLY A 67 -16.45 2.73 -16.34
CA GLY A 67 -16.27 2.82 -17.79
C GLY A 67 -15.65 4.15 -18.22
N ILE A 68 -14.88 4.80 -17.34
CA ILE A 68 -14.16 6.03 -17.66
C ILE A 68 -12.84 5.63 -18.32
N GLU A 69 -12.65 6.04 -19.57
CA GLU A 69 -11.36 5.90 -20.27
C GLU A 69 -10.35 6.87 -19.64
N LEU A 70 -9.13 6.38 -19.43
CA LEU A 70 -8.06 7.04 -18.65
C LEU A 70 -7.04 7.68 -19.57
#